data_AF-A0A0B1SZ54-F1
#
_entry.id   AF-A0A0B1SZ54-F1
#
_cell.length_a   1.000
_cell.length_b   1.000
_cell.length_c   1.000
_cell.angle_alpha   90.00
_cell.angle_beta   90.00
_cell.angle_gamma   90.00
#
_symmetry.space_group_name_H-M   'P 1'
#
loop_
_entity.id
_entity.type
_entity.pdbx_description
1 polymer ?
#
loop_
_entity_poly.entity_id
_entity_poly.type
_entity_poly.pdbx_seq_one_letter_code
_entity_poly.pdbx_strand_id
1 'polypeptide(L)'
;MDDGYMAFATDQHYLGVAFRNLQGRTLYPIVSAVWGHCEITMKYLGGIEPSPRPLMDICRRAIRVEMGRHRLHRVDELRLPPQLKRFIMYRK
;
A
#
# COMPACT_ATOMS: atom_id res chain seq x y z
N MET A 1 -2.80 5.44 -15.61
CA MET A 1 -2.20 5.88 -14.33
C MET A 1 -2.65 7.30 -14.13
N ASP A 2 -3.48 7.54 -13.13
CA ASP A 2 -4.39 8.70 -13.12
C ASP A 2 -3.66 10.01 -12.87
N ASP A 3 -2.90 10.10 -11.77
CA ASP A 3 -2.07 11.28 -11.45
C ASP A 3 -0.76 11.35 -12.27
N GLY A 4 -0.48 10.34 -13.11
CA GLY A 4 0.66 10.35 -14.02
C GLY A 4 2.03 10.48 -13.35
N TYR A 5 2.24 9.92 -12.15
CA TYR A 5 3.53 9.94 -11.45
C TYR A 5 3.98 8.54 -11.04
N MET A 6 5.29 8.37 -10.89
CA MET A 6 5.90 7.16 -10.30
C MET A 6 6.62 7.53 -9.01
N ALA A 7 6.44 6.69 -7.99
CA ALA A 7 6.99 6.84 -6.67
C ALA A 7 7.53 5.50 -6.17
N PHE A 8 8.40 5.55 -5.17
CA PHE A 8 8.99 4.37 -4.56
C PHE A 8 8.60 4.25 -3.09
N ALA A 9 8.61 3.02 -2.59
CA ALA A 9 8.36 2.73 -1.20
C ALA A 9 9.19 1.51 -0.77
N THR A 10 9.51 1.46 0.52
CA THR A 10 9.87 0.22 1.20
C THR A 10 8.62 -0.37 1.86
N ASP A 11 8.76 -1.54 2.49
CA ASP A 11 7.68 -2.11 3.30
C ASP A 11 7.19 -1.16 4.40
N GLN A 12 8.07 -0.27 4.88
CA GLN A 12 7.80 0.61 6.01
C GLN A 12 7.50 2.06 5.60
N HIS A 13 8.13 2.55 4.54
CA HIS A 13 8.16 3.98 4.23
C HIS A 13 7.82 4.29 2.78
N TYR A 14 7.00 5.31 2.59
CA TYR A 14 6.82 5.95 1.29
C TYR A 14 7.98 6.92 1.05
N LEU A 15 8.71 6.75 -0.05
CA LEU A 15 9.92 7.52 -0.35
C LEU A 15 9.65 8.77 -1.22
N GLY A 16 8.40 8.99 -1.62
CA GLY A 16 8.01 10.16 -2.40
C GLY A 16 7.99 9.93 -3.91
N VAL A 17 7.54 10.97 -4.62
CA VAL A 17 7.40 11.00 -6.09
C VAL A 17 8.77 11.21 -6.72
N ALA A 18 9.17 10.31 -7.61
CA ALA A 18 10.43 10.41 -8.36
C ALA A 18 10.23 10.97 -9.79
N PHE A 19 9.10 10.63 -10.44
CA PHE A 19 8.82 11.04 -11.81
C PHE A 19 7.38 11.54 -11.94
N ARG A 20 7.15 12.54 -12.80
CA ARG A 20 5.84 13.13 -13.12
C ARG A 20 5.63 13.14 -14.64
N ASN A 21 4.46 13.58 -15.09
CA ASN A 21 4.11 13.76 -16.51
C ASN A 21 4.10 12.43 -17.31
N LEU A 22 3.68 11.34 -16.67
CA LEU A 22 3.58 10.01 -17.28
C LEU A 22 2.17 9.69 -17.80
N GLN A 23 1.22 10.62 -17.68
CA GLN A 23 -0.17 10.41 -18.09
C GLN A 23 -0.26 10.18 -19.61
N GLY A 24 -1.17 9.29 -20.03
CA GLY A 24 -1.36 8.92 -21.43
C GLY A 24 -0.24 8.05 -22.03
N ARG A 25 0.80 7.71 -21.26
CA ARG A 25 1.88 6.82 -21.71
C ARG A 25 1.62 5.37 -21.28
N THR A 26 2.01 4.44 -22.15
CA THR A 26 2.09 3.02 -21.81
C THR A 26 3.46 2.75 -21.16
N LEU A 27 3.46 2.21 -19.94
CA LEU A 27 4.67 1.90 -19.18
C LEU A 27 4.73 0.41 -18.88
N TYR A 28 5.94 -0.12 -18.80
CA TYR A 28 6.20 -1.52 -18.44
C TYR A 28 7.12 -1.57 -17.21
N PRO A 29 6.84 -2.44 -16.21
CA PRO A 29 7.79 -2.71 -15.14
C PRO A 29 9.12 -3.22 -15.71
N ILE A 30 10.24 -2.75 -15.18
CA ILE A 30 11.57 -3.12 -15.65
C ILE A 30 12.56 -3.19 -14.50
N VAL A 31 13.53 -4.10 -14.64
CA VAL A 31 14.74 -4.17 -13.82
C VAL A 31 15.93 -4.35 -14.77
N SER A 32 17.02 -3.66 -14.49
CA SER A 32 18.31 -3.86 -15.18
C SER A 32 19.37 -4.19 -14.14
N ALA A 33 20.18 -5.22 -14.40
CA ALA A 33 21.18 -5.71 -13.46
C ALA A 33 22.49 -6.01 -14.20
N VAL A 34 23.62 -5.69 -13.55
CA VAL A 34 24.98 -5.93 -14.06
C VAL A 34 25.79 -6.86 -13.15
N TRP A 35 25.16 -7.39 -12.09
CA TRP A 35 25.80 -8.18 -11.06
C TRP A 35 25.63 -9.69 -11.32
N GLY A 36 26.73 -10.43 -11.34
CA GLY A 36 26.72 -11.88 -11.52
C GLY A 36 26.02 -12.59 -10.36
N HIS A 37 25.20 -13.59 -10.65
CA HIS A 37 24.40 -14.34 -9.66
C HIS A 37 23.35 -13.50 -8.90
N CYS A 38 22.93 -12.36 -9.44
CA CYS A 38 21.78 -11.63 -8.93
C CYS A 38 20.48 -12.34 -9.31
N GLU A 39 19.59 -12.52 -8.35
CA GLU A 39 18.22 -12.97 -8.57
C GLU A 39 17.25 -11.88 -8.12
N ILE A 40 16.33 -11.49 -9.00
CA ILE A 40 15.29 -10.51 -8.71
C ILE A 40 13.92 -11.15 -8.89
N THR A 41 13.07 -11.05 -7.87
CA THR A 41 11.67 -11.47 -7.94
C THR A 41 10.76 -10.24 -8.02
N MET A 42 9.89 -10.21 -9.03
CA MET A 42 8.86 -9.18 -9.16
C MET A 42 7.49 -9.76 -8.81
N LYS A 43 6.80 -9.15 -7.84
CA LYS A 43 5.46 -9.55 -7.41
C LYS A 43 4.47 -8.42 -7.63
N TYR A 44 3.46 -8.67 -8.45
CA TYR A 44 2.34 -7.74 -8.61
C TYR A 44 1.49 -7.72 -7.33
N LEU A 45 1.37 -6.54 -6.70
CA LEU A 45 0.60 -6.37 -5.46
C LEU A 45 -0.87 -6.04 -5.71
N GLY A 46 -1.18 -5.37 -6.82
CA GLY A 46 -2.54 -4.98 -7.16
C GLY A 46 -2.61 -3.63 -7.89
N GLY A 47 -3.83 -3.30 -8.29
CA GLY A 47 -4.21 -2.02 -8.89
C GLY A 47 -5.39 -1.44 -8.14
N ILE A 48 -5.52 -0.12 -8.18
CA ILE A 48 -6.63 0.61 -7.57
C ILE A 48 -7.27 1.42 -8.70
N GLU A 49 -8.57 1.26 -8.90
CA GLU A 49 -9.31 2.11 -9.83
C GLU A 49 -9.42 3.55 -9.27
N PRO A 50 -9.43 4.57 -10.13
CA PRO A 50 -9.67 5.96 -9.75
C PRO A 50 -11.14 6.20 -9.41
N SER A 51 -11.64 5.51 -8.39
CA SER A 51 -12.98 5.68 -7.86
C SER A 51 -12.93 6.14 -6.41
N PRO A 52 -13.96 6.87 -5.93
CA PRO A 52 -14.07 7.22 -4.52
C PRO A 52 -13.98 5.98 -3.65
N ARG A 53 -13.13 6.03 -2.62
CA ARG A 53 -12.97 4.90 -1.70
C ARG A 53 -14.23 4.72 -0.85
N PRO A 54 -14.66 3.47 -0.59
CA PRO A 54 -15.73 3.21 0.37
C PRO A 54 -15.38 3.80 1.73
N LEU A 55 -16.40 4.34 2.43
CA LEU A 55 -16.23 4.94 3.76
C LEU A 55 -15.52 3.97 4.72
N MET A 56 -15.86 2.69 4.65
CA MET A 56 -15.22 1.63 5.43
C MET A 56 -13.70 1.55 5.25
N ASP A 57 -13.19 1.75 4.03
CA ASP A 57 -11.75 1.68 3.78
C ASP A 57 -11.03 2.92 4.31
N ILE A 58 -11.65 4.09 4.17
CA ILE A 58 -11.14 5.36 4.70
C ILE A 58 -11.10 5.32 6.23
N CYS A 59 -12.20 4.91 6.88
CA CYS A 59 -12.27 4.76 8.33
C CYS A 59 -11.22 3.76 8.85
N ARG A 60 -11.09 2.59 8.20
CA ARG A 60 -10.07 1.61 8.58
C ARG A 60 -8.68 2.19 8.47
N ARG A 61 -8.37 2.88 7.37
CA ARG A 61 -7.07 3.53 7.16
C ARG A 61 -6.79 4.57 8.24
N ALA A 62 -7.74 5.45 8.53
CA ALA A 62 -7.59 6.49 9.56
C ALA A 62 -7.27 5.86 10.93
N ILE A 63 -8.02 4.84 11.34
CA ILE A 63 -7.77 4.11 12.59
C ILE A 63 -6.37 3.50 12.60
N ARG A 64 -5.97 2.82 11.53
CA ARG A 64 -4.64 2.18 11.44
C ARG A 64 -3.48 3.17 11.48
N VAL A 65 -3.66 4.36 10.87
CA VAL A 65 -2.67 5.43 10.88
C VAL A 65 -2.50 5.95 12.31
N GLU A 66 -3.61 6.25 12.99
CA GLU A 66 -3.60 6.75 14.37
C GLU A 66 -3.03 5.72 15.35
N MET A 67 -3.40 4.45 15.19
CA MET A 67 -2.81 3.36 15.96
C MET A 67 -1.32 3.19 15.66
N GLY A 68 -0.86 3.49 14.46
CA GLY A 68 0.50 3.23 14.03
C GLY A 68 0.76 1.73 13.76
N ARG A 69 1.59 1.46 12.75
CA ARG A 69 1.82 0.09 12.25
C ARG A 69 2.33 -0.88 13.33
N HIS A 70 3.20 -0.40 14.22
CA HIS A 70 3.76 -1.23 15.28
C HIS A 70 2.74 -1.68 16.33
N ARG A 71 1.62 -0.98 16.51
CA ARG A 71 0.61 -1.35 17.53
C ARG A 71 -0.56 -2.14 16.96
N LEU A 72 -0.56 -2.46 15.65
CA LEU A 72 -1.64 -3.22 15.03
C LEU A 72 -1.79 -4.63 15.61
N HIS A 73 -0.70 -5.26 16.06
CA HIS A 73 -0.77 -6.56 16.72
C HIS A 73 -1.52 -6.51 18.07
N ARG A 74 -1.66 -5.32 18.67
CA ARG A 74 -2.35 -5.10 19.96
C ARG A 74 -3.85 -4.84 19.81
N VAL A 75 -4.40 -4.91 18.60
CA VAL A 75 -5.85 -4.73 18.36
C VAL A 75 -6.68 -5.71 19.21
N ASP A 76 -6.13 -6.90 19.49
CA ASP A 76 -6.79 -7.90 20.31
C ASP A 76 -6.88 -7.53 21.80
N GLU A 77 -6.03 -6.62 22.28
CA GLU A 77 -6.07 -6.07 23.65
C GLU A 77 -7.17 -5.00 23.84
N LEU A 78 -7.68 -4.43 22.75
CA LEU A 78 -8.71 -3.41 22.83
C LEU A 78 -10.03 -4.01 23.32
N ARG A 79 -10.76 -3.25 24.16
CA ARG A 79 -12.13 -3.58 24.61
C ARG A 79 -13.15 -3.28 23.50
N LEU A 80 -12.97 -3.90 22.34
CA LEU A 80 -13.81 -3.75 21.15
C LEU A 80 -14.51 -5.07 20.83
N PRO A 81 -15.75 -5.02 20.30
CA PRO A 81 -16.41 -6.18 19.71
C PRO A 81 -15.55 -6.91 18.66
N PRO A 82 -15.62 -8.24 18.55
CA PRO A 82 -14.82 -9.03 17.61
C PRO A 82 -14.93 -8.57 16.15
N GLN A 83 -16.11 -8.11 15.72
CA GLN A 83 -16.34 -7.61 14.37
C GLN A 83 -15.50 -6.35 14.09
N LEU A 84 -15.36 -5.44 15.05
CA LEU A 84 -14.54 -4.24 14.91
C LEU A 84 -13.05 -4.59 14.90
N LYS A 85 -12.62 -5.58 15.69
CA LYS A 85 -11.23 -6.09 15.63
C LYS A 85 -10.90 -6.67 14.26
N ARG A 86 -11.80 -7.50 13.69
CA ARG A 86 -11.64 -8.04 12.32
C ARG A 86 -11.62 -6.95 11.26
N PHE A 87 -12.52 -5.97 11.38
CA PHE A 87 -12.55 -4.80 10.51
C PHE A 87 -11.22 -4.04 10.55
N ILE A 88 -10.67 -3.75 11.73
CA ILE A 88 -9.38 -3.08 11.87
C ILE A 88 -8.24 -3.95 11.32
N MET A 89 -8.26 -5.27 11.53
CA MET A 89 -7.22 -6.19 11.05
C MET A 89 -7.36 -6.58 9.57
N TYR A 90 -8.42 -6.16 8.89
CA TYR A 90 -8.71 -6.57 7.50
C TYR A 90 -8.69 -8.11 7.37
N ARG A 91 -9.28 -8.79 8.36
CA ARG A 91 -9.50 -10.23 8.35
C ARG A 91 -10.96 -10.48 7.97
N LYS A 92 -11.20 -11.49 7.12
CA LYS A 92 -12.56 -11.97 6.83
C LYS A 92 -13.14 -12.65 8.09
#